data_AF-A0A0R5STC1-F1
#
_entry.id   AF-A0A0R5STC1-F1
#
_cell.length_a   1.000
_cell.length_b   1.000
_cell.length_c   1.000
_cell.angle_alpha   90.00
_cell.angle_beta   90.00
_cell.angle_gamma   90.00
#
_symmetry.space_group_name_H-M   'P 1'
#
loop_
_entity.id
_entity.type
_entity.pdbx_description
1 polymer ?
#
loop_
_entity_poly.entity_id
_entity_poly.type
_entity_poly.pdbx_seq_one_letter_code
_entity_poly.pdbx_strand_id
1 'polypeptide(L)'
;AYSQAELLVESSMRSGPLEVTPPIEQVASLLDMRITSPGKRSLLQMGFPVYSLTTHRSTLLDKGWTVIVIDELITGKSGPKQRAVSQVYSPSCNLEDGSELAYVLSVYFSQEDLMGIVLFSAMNGHSIMFPVSWTDRDKVARLLISYRIREIVIWANAGDGSEILINKVYHLLIGWNLFPPEPNAKIEVMGEAVPNLPCYLSYRYENNN
;
A
#
# COMPACT_ATOMS: atom_id res chain seq x y z
N ALA A 1 -9.49 -28.89 17.63
CA ALA A 1 -10.55 -27.86 17.67
C ALA A 1 -10.26 -26.91 16.53
N TYR A 2 -11.08 -26.90 15.49
CA TYR A 2 -10.94 -26.01 14.34
C TYR A 2 -11.11 -24.57 14.84
N SER A 3 -10.17 -23.69 14.48
CA SER A 3 -10.25 -22.27 14.84
C SER A 3 -11.36 -21.64 13.99
N GLN A 4 -12.19 -20.77 14.58
CA GLN A 4 -13.25 -20.05 13.84
C GLN A 4 -12.72 -19.30 12.61
N ALA A 5 -11.41 -19.05 12.54
CA ALA A 5 -10.73 -18.53 11.38
C ALA A 5 -10.85 -19.44 10.14
N GLU A 6 -10.84 -20.78 10.26
CA GLU A 6 -10.89 -21.70 9.12
C GLU A 6 -12.29 -21.78 8.49
N LEU A 7 -13.36 -21.59 9.27
CA LEU A 7 -14.75 -21.63 8.78
C LEU A 7 -15.16 -20.38 7.99
N LEU A 8 -14.45 -19.26 8.17
CA LEU A 8 -14.67 -18.01 7.41
C LEU A 8 -13.95 -18.03 6.05
N VAL A 9 -13.00 -18.96 5.84
CA VAL A 9 -12.16 -19.05 4.62
C VAL A 9 -12.95 -19.56 3.42
N GLU A 10 -13.86 -20.52 3.60
CA GLU A 10 -14.56 -21.14 2.46
C GLU A 10 -15.58 -20.20 1.78
N SER A 11 -16.13 -19.22 2.50
CA SER A 11 -17.11 -18.28 1.92
C SER A 11 -16.50 -17.04 1.28
N SER A 12 -15.25 -16.67 1.61
CA SER A 12 -14.65 -15.40 1.19
C SER A 12 -13.95 -15.44 -0.17
N MET A 13 -13.60 -16.62 -0.68
CA MET A 13 -12.84 -16.78 -1.94
C MET A 13 -13.72 -16.71 -3.20
N ARG A 14 -15.02 -16.45 -3.06
CA ARG A 14 -15.99 -16.36 -4.17
C ARG A 14 -16.42 -14.93 -4.45
N SER A 15 -15.47 -13.99 -4.55
CA SER A 15 -15.74 -12.68 -5.13
C SER A 15 -15.77 -12.81 -6.66
N GLY A 16 -16.95 -12.66 -7.26
CA GLY A 16 -17.05 -12.40 -8.71
C GLY A 16 -16.28 -11.12 -9.09
N PRO A 17 -15.99 -10.88 -10.38
CA PRO A 17 -15.27 -9.69 -10.79
C PRO A 17 -16.14 -8.46 -10.48
N LEU A 18 -15.84 -7.78 -9.36
CA LEU A 18 -16.32 -6.43 -9.10
C LEU A 18 -15.92 -5.60 -10.33
N GLU A 19 -16.88 -4.90 -10.93
CA GLU A 19 -16.63 -3.93 -12.00
C GLU A 19 -15.59 -2.93 -11.48
N VAL A 20 -14.33 -3.13 -11.85
CA VAL A 20 -13.24 -2.29 -11.38
C VAL A 20 -13.38 -0.95 -12.07
N THR A 21 -13.90 0.04 -11.34
CA THR A 21 -13.96 1.43 -11.80
C THR A 21 -12.56 1.86 -12.23
N PRO A 22 -12.36 2.43 -13.44
CA PRO A 22 -11.05 2.87 -13.89
C PRO A 22 -10.35 3.78 -12.86
N PRO A 23 -9.02 3.70 -12.68
CA PRO A 23 -8.31 4.50 -11.69
C PRO A 23 -8.56 6.02 -11.81
N ILE A 24 -8.71 6.53 -13.04
CA ILE A 24 -9.03 7.95 -13.27
C ILE A 24 -10.41 8.33 -12.75
N GLU A 25 -11.40 7.43 -12.82
CA GLU A 25 -12.75 7.65 -12.30
C GLU A 25 -12.77 7.60 -10.78
N GLN A 26 -12.00 6.68 -10.17
CA GLN A 26 -11.83 6.63 -8.71
C GLN A 26 -11.18 7.92 -8.19
N VAL A 27 -10.07 8.35 -8.80
CA VAL A 27 -9.36 9.58 -8.39
C VAL A 27 -10.22 10.82 -8.63
N ALA A 28 -10.95 10.87 -9.74
CA ALA A 28 -11.88 11.96 -10.02
C ALA A 28 -13.01 12.03 -8.97
N SER A 29 -13.58 10.90 -8.58
CA SER A 29 -14.60 10.83 -7.53
C SER A 29 -14.06 11.25 -6.16
N LEU A 30 -12.83 10.83 -5.82
CA LEU A 30 -12.20 11.17 -4.54
C LEU A 30 -11.86 12.65 -4.40
N LEU A 31 -11.52 13.29 -5.52
CA LEU A 31 -11.10 14.69 -5.54
C LEU A 31 -12.20 15.65 -6.01
N ASP A 32 -13.41 15.15 -6.25
CA ASP A 32 -14.54 15.89 -6.85
C ASP A 32 -14.13 16.63 -8.15
N MET A 33 -13.47 15.90 -9.04
CA MET A 33 -12.93 16.45 -10.29
C MET A 33 -13.71 15.98 -11.51
N ARG A 34 -13.84 16.88 -12.47
CA ARG A 34 -14.45 16.58 -13.75
C ARG A 34 -13.47 15.88 -14.69
N ILE A 35 -13.87 14.74 -15.21
CA ILE A 35 -13.17 14.08 -16.31
C ILE A 35 -13.55 14.76 -17.62
N THR A 36 -12.54 14.99 -18.46
CA THR A 36 -12.67 15.56 -19.80
C THR A 36 -12.04 14.63 -20.83
N SER A 37 -12.46 14.75 -22.09
CA SER A 37 -11.86 14.00 -23.20
C SER A 37 -11.46 14.99 -24.30
N PRO A 38 -10.25 15.59 -24.24
CA PRO A 38 -9.84 16.57 -25.22
C PRO A 38 -9.43 15.89 -26.54
N GLY A 39 -10.18 16.20 -27.60
CA GLY A 39 -9.85 15.83 -28.98
C GLY A 39 -10.56 14.58 -29.52
N LYS A 40 -10.11 14.10 -30.69
CA LYS A 40 -10.69 12.94 -31.41
C LYS A 40 -10.28 11.58 -30.86
N ARG A 41 -9.29 11.52 -29.96
CA ARG A 41 -8.84 10.28 -29.31
C ARG A 41 -9.52 10.18 -27.95
N SER A 42 -10.09 9.01 -27.64
CA SER A 42 -10.85 8.69 -26.43
C SER A 42 -9.99 8.62 -25.16
N LEU A 43 -9.07 9.58 -24.96
CA LEU A 43 -8.26 9.65 -23.74
C LEU A 43 -8.96 10.52 -22.71
N LEU A 44 -9.25 9.92 -21.56
CA LEU A 44 -9.78 10.61 -20.39
C LEU A 44 -8.65 11.41 -19.72
N GLN A 45 -8.96 12.65 -19.34
CA GLN A 45 -8.05 13.57 -18.69
C GLN A 45 -8.73 14.27 -17.54
N MET A 46 -7.99 14.48 -16.46
CA MET A 46 -8.37 15.29 -15.32
C MET A 46 -7.15 16.05 -14.82
N GLY A 47 -7.36 17.12 -14.07
CA GLY A 47 -6.26 17.88 -13.50
C GLY A 47 -6.73 19.03 -12.64
N PHE A 48 -5.77 19.62 -11.93
CA PHE A 48 -5.98 20.73 -11.04
C PHE A 48 -4.74 21.66 -11.07
N PRO A 49 -4.88 22.92 -10.64
CA PRO A 49 -3.75 23.84 -10.56
C PRO A 49 -2.68 23.38 -9.55
N VAL A 50 -1.40 23.57 -9.87
CA VAL A 50 -0.26 23.10 -9.05
C VAL A 50 -0.31 23.58 -7.60
N TYR A 51 -0.86 24.78 -7.34
CA TYR A 51 -0.98 25.29 -5.97
C TYR A 51 -1.89 24.45 -5.07
N SER A 52 -2.81 23.65 -5.63
CA SER A 52 -3.68 22.73 -4.89
C SER A 52 -3.06 21.35 -4.66
N LEU A 53 -1.82 21.12 -5.14
CA LEU A 53 -1.15 19.82 -5.06
C LEU A 53 -1.08 19.29 -3.63
N THR A 54 -0.70 20.13 -2.67
CA THR A 54 -0.59 19.73 -1.26
C THR A 54 -1.90 19.15 -0.72
N THR A 55 -3.02 19.84 -0.97
CA THR A 55 -4.35 19.44 -0.51
C THR A 55 -4.80 18.13 -1.15
N HIS A 56 -4.77 18.05 -2.48
CA HIS A 56 -5.22 16.83 -3.19
C HIS A 56 -4.30 15.64 -2.91
N ARG A 57 -2.99 15.88 -2.77
CA ARG A 57 -2.04 14.86 -2.33
C ARG A 57 -2.43 14.32 -0.96
N SER A 58 -2.73 15.17 0.02
CA SER A 58 -3.14 14.72 1.36
C SER A 58 -4.38 13.82 1.30
N THR A 59 -5.43 14.26 0.59
CA THR A 59 -6.65 13.46 0.37
C THR A 59 -6.36 12.09 -0.24
N LEU A 60 -5.48 12.04 -1.25
CA LEU A 60 -5.08 10.80 -1.90
C LEU A 60 -4.32 9.88 -0.95
N LEU A 61 -3.34 10.41 -0.21
CA LEU A 61 -2.54 9.63 0.74
C LEU A 61 -3.40 9.07 1.89
N ASP A 62 -4.36 9.85 2.39
CA ASP A 62 -5.29 9.39 3.44
C ASP A 62 -6.24 8.29 2.96
N LYS A 63 -6.48 8.23 1.65
CA LYS A 63 -7.21 7.13 0.99
C LYS A 63 -6.27 6.01 0.49
N GLY A 64 -5.01 6.00 0.95
CA GLY A 64 -4.03 4.97 0.64
C GLY A 64 -3.51 5.01 -0.81
N TRP A 65 -3.59 6.13 -1.52
CA TRP A 65 -2.97 6.28 -2.85
C TRP A 65 -1.51 6.72 -2.72
N THR A 66 -0.63 6.09 -3.49
CA THR A 66 0.72 6.60 -3.75
C THR A 66 0.67 7.66 -4.85
N VAL A 67 1.23 8.83 -4.60
CA VAL A 67 1.27 9.95 -5.54
C VAL A 67 2.69 10.12 -6.07
N ILE A 68 2.84 10.05 -7.40
CA ILE A 68 4.11 10.27 -8.10
C ILE A 68 4.05 11.64 -8.77
N VAL A 69 4.95 12.53 -8.38
CA VAL A 69 5.07 13.86 -9.00
C VAL A 69 6.10 13.80 -10.11
N ILE A 70 5.67 14.22 -11.31
CA ILE A 70 6.50 14.25 -12.51
C ILE A 70 6.61 15.70 -12.96
N ASP A 71 7.79 16.28 -12.77
CA ASP A 71 8.07 17.66 -13.12
C ASP A 71 8.81 17.77 -14.46
N GLU A 72 8.73 18.96 -15.03
CA GLU A 72 9.44 19.32 -16.24
C GLU A 72 10.92 19.61 -15.96
N LEU A 73 11.82 19.05 -16.77
CA LEU A 73 13.24 19.37 -16.76
C LEU A 73 13.55 20.51 -17.74
N ILE A 74 14.13 21.60 -17.21
CA ILE A 74 14.55 22.76 -18.00
C ILE A 74 15.72 22.34 -18.91
N THR A 75 15.41 22.04 -20.18
CA THR A 75 16.38 21.46 -21.12
C THR A 75 16.67 22.34 -22.33
N GLY A 76 15.95 23.45 -22.52
CA GLY A 76 16.21 24.42 -23.60
C GLY A 76 16.05 23.89 -25.03
N LYS A 77 15.54 22.67 -25.21
CA LYS A 77 15.33 22.01 -26.51
C LYS A 77 13.95 22.33 -27.07
N SER A 78 13.83 22.37 -28.40
CA SER A 78 12.54 22.45 -29.08
C SER A 78 11.81 21.10 -29.02
N GLY A 79 10.49 21.11 -28.87
CA GLY A 79 9.65 19.92 -28.78
C GLY A 79 9.07 19.65 -27.39
N PRO A 80 8.51 18.45 -27.13
CA PRO A 80 8.01 18.07 -25.82
C PRO A 80 9.13 18.19 -24.78
N LYS A 81 8.85 18.94 -23.72
CA LYS A 81 9.79 19.15 -22.63
C LYS A 81 10.07 17.81 -21.93
N GLN A 82 11.33 17.57 -21.60
CA GLN A 82 11.72 16.38 -20.85
C GLN A 82 11.06 16.41 -19.47
N ARG A 83 10.66 15.26 -18.95
CA ARG A 83 10.03 15.12 -17.64
C ARG A 83 10.71 14.04 -16.83
N ALA A 84 10.78 14.21 -15.53
CA ALA A 84 11.32 13.23 -14.60
C ALA A 84 10.49 13.17 -13.33
N VAL A 85 10.52 12.01 -12.66
CA VAL A 85 9.95 11.87 -11.32
C VAL A 85 10.78 12.73 -10.38
N SER A 86 10.15 13.72 -9.77
CA SER A 86 10.79 14.58 -8.78
C SER A 86 10.57 14.04 -7.37
N GLN A 87 9.38 13.49 -7.09
CA GLN A 87 8.96 13.06 -5.76
C GLN A 87 8.01 11.87 -5.83
N VAL A 88 8.07 11.03 -4.80
CA VAL A 88 7.12 9.93 -4.57
C VAL A 88 6.58 10.06 -3.15
N TYR A 89 5.26 10.13 -3.02
CA TYR A 89 4.57 10.20 -1.75
C TYR A 89 3.80 8.90 -1.53
N SER A 90 4.20 8.10 -0.55
CA SER A 90 3.42 6.95 -0.09
C SER A 90 2.52 7.36 1.09
N PRO A 91 1.50 6.55 1.44
CA PRO A 91 0.58 6.85 2.56
C PRO A 91 1.28 7.14 3.90
N SER A 92 2.46 6.57 4.13
CA SER A 92 3.26 6.80 5.35
C SER A 92 4.02 8.13 5.36
N CYS A 93 4.09 8.82 4.22
CA CYS A 93 4.82 10.08 4.05
C CYS A 93 3.94 11.33 4.23
N ASN A 94 2.68 11.19 4.68
CA ASN A 94 1.81 12.34 4.83
C ASN A 94 2.23 13.20 6.04
N LEU A 95 2.76 14.40 5.77
CA LEU A 95 3.23 15.36 6.77
C LEU A 95 2.09 16.05 7.54
N GLU A 96 0.92 16.17 6.92
CA GLU A 96 -0.09 17.14 7.39
C GLU A 96 -1.08 16.57 8.40
N ASP A 97 -1.01 15.27 8.70
CA ASP A 97 -2.06 14.57 9.44
C ASP A 97 -1.56 13.95 10.77
N GLY A 98 -1.36 14.81 11.79
CA GLY A 98 -1.46 14.43 13.20
C GLY A 98 -0.21 14.58 14.08
N SER A 99 -0.43 14.68 15.38
CA SER A 99 0.59 14.65 16.43
C SER A 99 1.31 13.30 16.56
N GLU A 100 0.82 12.27 15.88
CA GLU A 100 1.32 10.90 15.92
C GLU A 100 2.07 10.53 14.65
N LEU A 101 3.22 9.89 14.81
CA LEU A 101 4.08 9.46 13.71
C LEU A 101 3.45 8.28 12.96
N ALA A 102 3.35 8.41 11.63
CA ALA A 102 3.01 7.29 10.76
C ALA A 102 4.24 6.39 10.54
N TYR A 103 4.01 5.09 10.51
CA TYR A 103 5.05 4.08 10.32
C TYR A 103 4.78 3.18 9.12
N VAL A 104 5.87 2.81 8.45
CA VAL A 104 5.96 1.66 7.54
C VAL A 104 6.38 0.46 8.35
N LEU A 105 5.63 -0.63 8.26
CA LEU A 105 5.98 -1.92 8.85
C LEU A 105 6.66 -2.80 7.79
N SER A 106 7.94 -3.09 7.94
CA SER A 106 8.62 -4.10 7.13
C SER A 106 8.63 -5.44 7.85
N VAL A 107 8.19 -6.51 7.20
CA VAL A 107 8.13 -7.88 7.75
C VAL A 107 8.99 -8.80 6.91
N TYR A 108 9.90 -9.54 7.54
CA TYR A 108 10.85 -10.40 6.84
C TYR A 108 10.57 -11.88 7.11
N PHE A 109 10.37 -12.66 6.05
CA PHE A 109 10.19 -14.12 6.12
C PHE A 109 11.33 -14.85 5.42
N SER A 110 11.84 -15.92 6.05
CA SER A 110 12.79 -16.85 5.45
C SER A 110 12.26 -18.27 5.58
N GLN A 111 12.11 -19.00 4.46
CA GLN A 111 11.70 -20.41 4.45
C GLN A 111 10.49 -20.70 5.36
N GLU A 112 9.45 -19.86 5.28
CA GLU A 112 8.21 -19.92 6.08
C GLU A 112 8.29 -19.40 7.53
N ASP A 113 9.48 -19.03 8.02
CA ASP A 113 9.65 -18.49 9.36
C ASP A 113 9.76 -16.96 9.36
N LEU A 114 9.03 -16.33 10.30
CA LEU A 114 9.15 -14.90 10.57
C LEU A 114 10.53 -14.62 11.18
N MET A 115 11.39 -13.91 10.45
CA MET A 115 12.75 -13.59 10.88
C MET A 115 12.82 -12.28 11.67
N GLY A 116 11.99 -11.32 11.30
CA GLY A 116 12.02 -10.02 11.96
C GLY A 116 11.02 -9.04 11.42
N ILE A 117 10.86 -7.97 12.17
CA ILE A 117 9.97 -6.86 11.86
C ILE A 117 10.73 -5.56 12.08
N VAL A 118 10.55 -4.61 11.18
CA VAL A 118 11.08 -3.26 11.31
C VAL A 118 9.93 -2.27 11.21
N LEU A 119 9.86 -1.33 12.15
CA LEU A 119 9.02 -0.15 12.05
C LEU A 119 9.88 1.03 11.65
N PHE A 120 9.51 1.74 10.59
CA PHE A 120 10.26 2.89 10.08
C PHE A 120 9.33 4.08 9.82
N SER A 121 9.68 5.26 10.32
CA SER A 121 9.03 6.52 9.97
C SER A 121 9.92 7.31 9.01
N ALA A 122 9.44 7.49 7.79
CA ALA A 122 10.11 8.34 6.80
C ALA A 122 10.19 9.81 7.22
N MET A 123 9.33 10.21 8.17
CA MET A 123 9.15 11.61 8.58
C MET A 123 10.26 12.14 9.46
N ASN A 124 10.78 11.29 10.34
CA ASN A 124 11.83 11.66 11.29
C ASN A 124 13.00 10.67 11.33
N GLY A 125 12.97 9.63 10.49
CA GLY A 125 13.98 8.59 10.44
C GLY A 125 13.94 7.61 11.63
N HIS A 126 12.90 7.67 12.48
CA HIS A 126 12.79 6.76 13.61
C HIS A 126 12.60 5.32 13.12
N SER A 127 13.48 4.42 13.57
CA SER A 127 13.49 3.02 13.17
C SER A 127 13.62 2.12 14.39
N ILE A 128 12.79 1.08 14.47
CA ILE A 128 12.89 0.04 15.49
C ILE A 128 12.89 -1.31 14.80
N MET A 129 13.84 -2.17 15.16
CA MET A 129 13.93 -3.54 14.69
C MET A 129 13.64 -4.52 15.83
N PHE A 130 12.73 -5.47 15.57
CA PHE A 130 12.44 -6.60 16.44
C PHE A 130 12.93 -7.87 15.76
N PRO A 131 13.97 -8.54 16.28
CA PRO A 131 14.22 -9.93 15.94
C PRO A 131 13.10 -10.75 16.58
N VAL A 132 12.27 -11.40 15.77
CA VAL A 132 11.08 -12.09 16.29
C VAL A 132 11.29 -13.58 16.21
N SER A 133 11.18 -14.26 17.36
CA SER A 133 10.89 -15.68 17.39
C SER A 133 9.37 -15.87 17.41
N TRP A 134 8.85 -16.91 16.75
CA TRP A 134 7.41 -17.19 16.72
C TRP A 134 6.76 -17.27 18.12
N THR A 135 7.53 -17.61 19.16
CA THR A 135 7.05 -17.69 20.55
C THR A 135 6.65 -16.35 21.16
N ASP A 136 7.13 -15.23 20.62
CA ASP A 136 6.80 -13.88 21.10
C ASP A 136 5.77 -13.14 20.21
N ARG A 137 5.13 -13.86 19.28
CA ARG A 137 4.16 -13.32 18.30
C ARG A 137 3.13 -12.40 18.94
N ASP A 138 2.52 -12.80 20.05
CA ASP A 138 1.43 -12.04 20.70
C ASP A 138 1.93 -10.75 21.35
N LYS A 139 3.17 -10.73 21.86
CA LYS A 139 3.77 -9.54 22.46
C LYS A 139 4.06 -8.51 21.37
N VAL A 140 4.60 -8.97 20.25
CA VAL A 140 4.88 -8.15 19.07
C VAL A 140 3.58 -7.58 18.50
N ALA A 141 2.53 -8.40 18.36
CA ALA A 141 1.21 -7.95 17.91
C ALA A 141 0.67 -6.80 18.76
N ARG A 142 0.69 -6.95 20.09
CA ARG A 142 0.22 -5.92 21.04
C ARG A 142 1.04 -4.64 20.92
N LEU A 143 2.34 -4.74 20.69
CA LEU A 143 3.21 -3.59 20.49
C LEU A 143 2.88 -2.89 19.17
N LEU A 144 2.68 -3.63 18.08
CA LEU A 144 2.37 -3.08 16.76
C LEU A 144 1.04 -2.30 16.75
N ILE A 145 0.04 -2.73 17.53
CA ILE A 145 -1.24 -2.00 17.69
C ILE A 145 -1.04 -0.59 18.27
N SER A 146 0.04 -0.34 19.02
CA SER A 146 0.33 1.00 19.56
C SER A 146 0.94 1.96 18.55
N TYR A 147 1.31 1.48 17.35
CA TYR A 147 1.87 2.31 16.29
C TYR A 147 0.84 2.55 15.19
N ARG A 148 0.82 3.78 14.66
CA ARG A 148 0.00 4.14 13.49
C ARG A 148 0.67 3.64 12.21
N ILE A 149 0.51 2.35 11.91
CA ILE A 149 1.03 1.71 10.70
C ILE A 149 0.11 2.08 9.53
N ARG A 150 0.65 2.76 8.51
CA ARG A 150 -0.11 3.15 7.30
C ARG A 150 0.26 2.33 6.06
N GLU A 151 1.41 1.68 6.10
CA GLU A 151 1.96 0.90 5.00
C GLU A 151 2.67 -0.30 5.57
N ILE A 152 2.49 -1.45 4.93
CA ILE A 152 3.17 -2.68 5.29
C ILE A 152 3.98 -3.08 4.07
N VAL A 153 5.23 -3.48 4.26
CA VAL A 153 6.12 -4.00 3.24
C VAL A 153 6.52 -5.39 3.70
N ILE A 154 6.28 -6.38 2.87
CA ILE A 154 6.62 -7.76 3.21
C ILE A 154 7.78 -8.16 2.33
N TRP A 155 8.85 -8.64 2.95
CA TRP A 155 9.93 -9.32 2.28
C TRP A 155 9.75 -10.81 2.46
N ALA A 156 9.62 -11.51 1.34
CA ALA A 156 9.51 -12.95 1.34
C ALA A 156 10.42 -13.51 0.26
N ASN A 157 11.36 -14.36 0.67
CA ASN A 157 12.10 -15.20 -0.27
C ASN A 157 11.24 -16.42 -0.63
N ALA A 158 10.23 -16.18 -1.47
CA ALA A 158 9.40 -17.25 -2.00
C ALA A 158 10.09 -17.85 -3.22
N GLY A 159 10.54 -19.10 -3.10
CA GLY A 159 10.75 -19.96 -4.27
C GLY A 159 9.40 -20.35 -4.88
N ASP A 160 9.23 -21.61 -5.29
CA ASP A 160 8.04 -22.13 -5.99
C ASP A 160 6.72 -22.16 -5.15
N GLY A 161 6.66 -21.47 -4.01
CA GLY A 161 5.57 -21.50 -3.02
C GLY A 161 4.98 -20.14 -2.64
N SER A 162 5.06 -19.13 -3.52
CA SER A 162 4.65 -17.74 -3.23
C SER A 162 3.23 -17.58 -2.70
N GLU A 163 2.25 -18.34 -3.22
CA GLU A 163 0.85 -18.27 -2.78
C GLU A 163 0.66 -18.74 -1.32
N ILE A 164 1.37 -19.79 -0.91
CA ILE A 164 1.29 -20.34 0.46
C ILE A 164 1.83 -19.32 1.46
N LEU A 165 2.96 -18.70 1.12
CA LEU A 165 3.58 -17.70 1.97
C LEU A 165 2.69 -16.46 2.06
N ILE A 166 2.17 -15.95 0.95
CA ILE A 166 1.24 -14.79 0.94
C ILE A 166 0.03 -15.05 1.84
N ASN A 167 -0.59 -16.23 1.73
CA ASN A 167 -1.73 -16.61 2.58
C ASN A 167 -1.36 -16.65 4.07
N LYS A 168 -0.18 -17.18 4.43
CA LYS A 168 0.29 -17.17 5.82
C LYS A 168 0.53 -15.76 6.34
N VAL A 169 1.12 -14.88 5.53
CA VAL A 169 1.32 -13.48 5.94
C VAL A 169 -0.03 -12.79 6.13
N TYR A 170 -1.00 -13.05 5.26
CA TYR A 170 -2.36 -12.54 5.39
C TYR A 170 -3.01 -12.99 6.71
N HIS A 171 -2.97 -14.30 7.02
CA HIS A 171 -3.47 -14.83 8.28
C HIS A 171 -2.74 -14.28 9.50
N LEU A 172 -1.44 -14.01 9.37
CA LEU A 172 -0.65 -13.40 10.44
C LEU A 172 -1.14 -11.99 10.74
N LEU A 173 -1.29 -11.16 9.71
CA LEU A 173 -1.66 -9.75 9.82
C LEU A 173 -3.12 -9.56 10.27
N ILE A 174 -4.04 -10.40 9.80
CA ILE A 174 -5.41 -10.47 10.35
C ILE A 174 -5.37 -10.88 11.82
N GLY A 175 -4.60 -11.92 12.16
CA GLY A 175 -4.47 -12.38 13.55
C GLY A 175 -3.87 -11.33 14.48
N TRP A 176 -3.09 -10.39 13.94
CA TRP A 176 -2.56 -9.24 14.68
C TRP A 176 -3.49 -8.03 14.70
N ASN A 177 -4.66 -8.12 14.05
CA ASN A 177 -5.61 -7.01 13.89
C ASN A 177 -4.99 -5.79 13.17
N LEU A 178 -3.98 -6.03 12.32
CA LEU A 178 -3.36 -4.99 11.47
C LEU A 178 -4.00 -4.92 10.10
N PHE A 179 -4.67 -5.99 9.67
CA PHE A 179 -5.47 -6.05 8.44
C PHE A 179 -6.91 -6.40 8.78
N PRO A 180 -7.90 -5.77 8.13
CA PRO A 180 -9.28 -6.20 8.25
C PRO A 180 -9.44 -7.60 7.61
N PRO A 181 -10.35 -8.44 8.13
CA PRO A 181 -10.66 -9.74 7.54
C PRO A 181 -11.51 -9.63 6.25
N GLU A 182 -11.81 -8.42 5.79
CA GLU A 182 -12.70 -8.17 4.66
C GLU A 182 -12.01 -8.36 3.29
N PRO A 183 -12.73 -8.83 2.26
CA PRO A 183 -12.20 -9.10 0.92
C PRO A 183 -11.83 -7.84 0.12
N ASN A 184 -12.16 -6.65 0.62
CA ASN A 184 -11.90 -5.37 -0.05
C ASN A 184 -10.44 -4.91 0.10
N ALA A 185 -9.63 -5.65 0.86
CA ALA A 185 -8.20 -5.42 0.99
C ALA A 185 -7.49 -5.82 -0.31
N LYS A 186 -7.23 -4.84 -1.19
CA LYS A 186 -6.44 -5.07 -2.39
C LYS A 186 -4.96 -5.19 -2.01
N ILE A 187 -4.43 -6.40 -2.12
CA ILE A 187 -3.00 -6.68 -1.98
C ILE A 187 -2.36 -6.43 -3.35
N GLU A 188 -1.56 -5.37 -3.44
CA GLU A 188 -0.77 -5.13 -4.64
C GLU A 188 0.61 -5.76 -4.49
N VAL A 189 0.81 -6.88 -5.17
CA VAL A 189 2.14 -7.49 -5.35
C VAL A 189 2.93 -6.62 -6.33
N MET A 190 3.87 -5.82 -5.86
CA MET A 190 4.75 -5.03 -6.73
C MET A 190 6.02 -5.83 -7.03
N GLY A 191 6.26 -6.05 -8.32
CA GLY A 191 7.39 -6.82 -8.88
C GLY A 191 6.91 -7.95 -9.78
N GLU A 192 7.65 -8.28 -10.83
CA GLU A 192 7.47 -9.58 -11.49
C GLU A 192 7.83 -10.66 -10.48
N ALA A 193 7.01 -11.72 -10.37
CA ALA A 193 7.31 -12.93 -9.60
C ALA A 193 8.46 -13.69 -10.27
N VAL A 194 9.64 -13.08 -10.27
CA VAL A 194 10.88 -13.68 -10.73
C VAL A 194 11.44 -14.47 -9.54
N PRO A 195 11.78 -15.76 -9.72
CA PRO A 195 12.36 -16.55 -8.64
C PRO A 195 13.58 -15.83 -8.06
N ASN A 196 13.63 -15.70 -6.73
CA ASN A 196 14.66 -15.00 -5.93
C ASN A 196 14.61 -13.46 -5.92
N LEU A 197 13.51 -12.81 -6.34
CA LEU A 197 13.29 -11.37 -6.13
C LEU A 197 12.20 -11.09 -5.09
N PRO A 198 12.34 -10.02 -4.29
CA PRO A 198 11.39 -9.67 -3.25
C PRO A 198 10.04 -9.28 -3.87
N CYS A 199 8.96 -9.83 -3.30
CA CYS A 199 7.59 -9.42 -3.61
C CYS A 199 7.15 -8.35 -2.61
N TYR A 200 6.89 -7.12 -3.05
CA TYR A 200 6.36 -6.08 -2.17
C TYR A 200 4.84 -6.20 -2.12
N LEU A 201 4.25 -6.12 -0.93
CA LEU A 201 2.80 -6.19 -0.75
C LEU A 201 2.34 -4.86 -0.18
N SER A 202 1.66 -4.02 -0.96
CA SER A 202 1.06 -2.78 -0.47
C SER A 202 -0.39 -3.00 -0.05
N TYR A 203 -0.81 -2.31 1.01
CA TYR A 203 -2.16 -2.35 1.55
C TYR A 203 -2.88 -1.02 1.33
N ARG A 204 -4.13 -1.09 0.86
CA ARG A 204 -5.02 0.05 0.71
C ARG A 204 -6.32 -0.17 1.48
N TYR A 205 -6.77 0.84 2.22
CA TYR A 205 -8.14 0.90 2.75
C TYR A 205 -9.06 1.55 1.70
N GLU A 206 -9.88 0.77 1.01
CA GLU A 206 -11.02 1.32 0.25
C GLU A 206 -12.15 1.59 1.25
N ASN A 207 -12.18 2.80 1.78
CA ASN A 207 -13.30 3.22 2.62
C ASN A 207 -14.51 3.46 1.72
N ASN A 208 -15.50 2.56 1.74
CA ASN A 208 -16.78 2.68 1.03
C ASN A 208 -17.76 3.64 1.72
N ASN A 209 -17.26 4.67 2.38
CA ASN A 209 -18.05 5.76 2.95
C ASN A 209 -17.59 7.11 2.39
#